data_AF-A0A2P6VZD6-F1
#
_entry.id   AF-A0A2P6VZD6-F1
#
_cell.length_a   1.000
_cell.length_b   1.000
_cell.length_c   1.000
_cell.angle_alpha   90.00
_cell.angle_beta   90.00
_cell.angle_gamma   90.00
#
_symmetry.space_group_name_H-M   'P 1'
#
loop_
_entity.id
_entity.type
_entity.pdbx_description
1 polymer ?
#
loop_
_entity_poly.entity_id
_entity_poly.type
_entity_poly.pdbx_seq_one_letter_code
_entity_poly.pdbx_strand_id
1 'polypeptide(L)'
;MIGSRSLFTKAILAVALVASAALAGCAADGGAGGDEVPTFASYEEAKRADGTVWQANNTDTSVELKVLYPSGETAETGDHDVVLLLYDAETDEPITDAEFEPQSEYEQNCGPAHSFCAEMPAMGHGTSPEESPEHVGHGVYQGMTHFSMSGDWVLNVNPLVDGDVLEYDVTITAEGEGEGHGDMEGGMEN
;
A
#
# COMPACT_ATOMS: atom_id res chain seq x y z
N MET A 1 9.17 -49.10 12.40
CA MET A 1 8.77 -48.26 11.25
C MET A 1 9.37 -46.89 11.48
N ILE A 2 10.45 -46.57 10.77
CA ILE A 2 11.15 -45.28 10.88
C ILE A 2 10.89 -44.57 9.56
N GLY A 3 10.03 -43.56 9.59
CA GLY A 3 9.64 -42.76 8.44
C GLY A 3 10.73 -41.75 8.11
N SER A 4 11.37 -41.93 6.97
CA SER A 4 12.36 -41.02 6.42
C SER A 4 11.66 -39.75 5.93
N ARG A 5 11.89 -38.61 6.60
CA ARG A 5 11.50 -37.30 6.07
C ARG A 5 12.60 -36.82 5.12
N SER A 6 12.24 -36.73 3.84
CA SER A 6 13.10 -36.22 2.77
C SER A 6 13.27 -34.71 2.92
N LEU A 7 14.47 -34.27 3.30
CA LEU A 7 14.88 -32.87 3.24
C LEU A 7 15.27 -32.55 1.80
N PHE A 8 14.39 -31.88 1.06
CA PHE A 8 14.76 -31.25 -0.20
C PHE A 8 15.29 -29.85 0.09
N THR A 9 16.61 -29.73 0.19
CA THR A 9 17.31 -28.45 0.11
C THR A 9 17.24 -27.96 -1.34
N LYS A 10 16.36 -27.01 -1.64
CA LYS A 10 16.42 -26.27 -2.91
C LYS A 10 17.28 -25.02 -2.70
N ALA A 11 18.45 -25.01 -3.33
CA ALA A 11 19.27 -23.82 -3.46
C ALA A 11 18.57 -22.87 -4.44
N ILE A 12 18.07 -21.74 -3.93
CA ILE A 12 17.56 -20.66 -4.76
C ILE A 12 18.76 -19.87 -5.26
N LEU A 13 19.06 -20.03 -6.56
CA LEU A 13 20.04 -19.21 -7.26
C LEU A 13 19.31 -17.95 -7.73
N ALA A 14 19.35 -16.90 -6.92
CA ALA A 14 18.86 -15.58 -7.33
C ALA A 14 19.79 -15.01 -8.42
N VAL A 15 19.36 -15.08 -9.68
CA VAL A 15 20.00 -14.36 -10.78
C VAL A 15 19.32 -12.99 -10.84
N ALA A 16 19.96 -11.99 -10.23
CA ALA A 16 19.54 -10.60 -10.36
C ALA A 16 19.76 -10.14 -11.81
N LEU A 17 18.68 -10.13 -12.60
CA LEU A 17 18.67 -9.55 -13.94
C LEU A 17 18.40 -8.05 -13.81
N VAL A 18 19.45 -7.25 -13.72
CA VAL A 18 19.33 -5.79 -13.76
C VAL A 18 19.09 -5.37 -15.21
N ALA A 19 17.84 -5.35 -15.63
CA ALA A 19 17.42 -4.70 -16.87
C ALA A 19 17.17 -3.22 -16.58
N SER A 20 18.22 -2.40 -16.67
CA SER A 20 18.08 -0.94 -16.69
C SER A 20 17.51 -0.50 -18.04
N ALA A 21 16.19 -0.61 -18.19
CA ALA A 21 15.48 0.07 -19.26
C ALA A 21 15.37 1.55 -18.87
N ALA A 22 16.23 2.39 -19.45
CA ALA A 22 16.01 3.83 -19.46
C ALA A 22 14.79 4.13 -20.36
N LEU A 23 13.60 4.09 -19.76
CA LEU A 23 12.38 4.52 -20.42
C LEU A 23 12.24 6.03 -20.24
N ALA A 24 12.13 6.72 -21.36
CA ALA A 24 11.76 8.13 -21.42
C ALA A 24 10.38 8.28 -20.77
N GLY A 25 10.37 8.83 -19.55
CA GLY A 25 9.16 9.05 -18.78
C GLY A 25 8.23 10.01 -19.51
N CYS A 26 7.04 9.51 -19.86
CA CYS A 26 5.86 10.32 -19.61
C CYS A 26 5.75 10.39 -18.09
N ALA A 27 6.43 11.37 -17.49
CA ALA A 27 5.99 11.86 -16.20
C ALA A 27 4.55 12.31 -16.42
N ALA A 28 3.59 11.57 -15.86
CA ALA A 28 2.32 12.18 -15.54
C ALA A 28 2.69 13.43 -14.73
N ASP A 29 2.33 14.59 -15.25
CA ASP A 29 2.62 15.88 -14.64
C ASP A 29 2.24 15.76 -13.16
N GLY A 30 3.25 15.81 -12.28
CA GLY A 30 3.10 15.72 -10.83
C GLY A 30 2.42 16.98 -10.30
N GLY A 31 1.17 17.19 -10.70
CA GLY A 31 0.27 18.17 -10.15
C GLY A 31 -0.16 17.69 -8.78
N ALA A 32 0.65 17.97 -7.77
CA ALA A 32 0.32 17.85 -6.35
C ALA A 32 -0.79 18.84 -5.94
N GLY A 33 -1.94 18.81 -6.62
CA GLY A 33 -2.98 19.82 -6.43
C GLY A 33 -4.34 19.53 -7.04
N GLY A 34 -4.65 18.27 -7.36
CA GLY A 34 -6.01 17.86 -7.70
C GLY A 34 -6.28 16.47 -7.11
N ASP A 35 -7.29 16.39 -6.24
CA ASP A 35 -7.84 15.19 -5.58
C ASP A 35 -8.39 14.12 -6.56
N GLU A 36 -7.92 14.07 -7.81
CA GLU A 36 -8.40 13.08 -8.77
C GLU A 36 -7.65 11.77 -8.57
N VAL A 37 -8.34 10.84 -7.90
CA VAL A 37 -7.93 9.44 -7.80
C VAL A 37 -7.62 8.91 -9.20
N PRO A 38 -6.43 8.32 -9.42
CA PRO A 38 -6.07 7.82 -10.74
C PRO A 38 -7.03 6.69 -11.16
N THR A 39 -7.45 6.73 -12.42
CA THR A 39 -8.20 5.64 -13.06
C THR A 39 -7.34 5.01 -14.15
N PHE A 40 -7.50 3.71 -14.36
CA PHE A 40 -6.69 2.95 -15.31
C PHE A 40 -7.60 2.22 -16.30
N ALA A 41 -7.29 2.33 -17.60
CA ALA A 41 -8.06 1.64 -18.64
C ALA A 41 -7.66 0.17 -18.80
N SER A 42 -6.56 -0.27 -18.18
CA SER A 42 -6.08 -1.64 -18.23
C SER A 42 -5.09 -1.98 -17.11
N TYR A 43 -4.89 -3.28 -16.87
CA TYR A 43 -3.86 -3.80 -15.95
C TYR A 43 -2.47 -3.29 -16.33
N GLU A 44 -2.16 -3.36 -17.62
CA GLU A 44 -0.90 -2.93 -18.23
C GLU A 44 -0.59 -1.44 -17.98
N GLU A 45 -1.62 -0.61 -17.90
CA GLU A 45 -1.48 0.80 -17.58
C GLU A 45 -1.22 1.00 -16.07
N ALA A 46 -2.03 0.37 -15.22
CA ALA A 46 -1.85 0.41 -13.76
C ALA A 46 -0.48 -0.12 -13.33
N LYS A 47 -0.02 -1.21 -13.94
CA LYS A 47 1.29 -1.83 -13.68
C LYS A 47 2.45 -0.89 -14.01
N ARG A 48 2.33 -0.09 -15.07
CA ARG A 48 3.35 0.89 -15.49
C ARG A 48 3.31 2.21 -14.72
N ALA A 49 2.20 2.52 -14.04
CA ALA A 49 2.09 3.72 -13.24
C ALA A 49 3.12 3.74 -12.11
N ASP A 50 3.47 4.92 -11.61
CA ASP A 50 4.38 5.04 -10.48
C ASP A 50 3.76 4.43 -9.22
N GLY A 51 4.59 3.85 -8.34
CA GLY A 51 4.13 3.22 -7.12
C GLY A 51 5.18 2.35 -6.46
N THR A 52 4.94 1.97 -5.22
CA THR A 52 5.84 1.15 -4.40
C THR A 52 5.34 -0.28 -4.33
N VAL A 53 6.22 -1.25 -4.58
CA VAL A 53 5.89 -2.69 -4.56
C VAL A 53 6.30 -3.30 -3.22
N TRP A 54 5.42 -4.10 -2.65
CA TRP A 54 5.57 -4.83 -1.40
C TRP A 54 5.33 -6.32 -1.63
N GLN A 55 6.09 -7.14 -0.90
CA GLN A 55 5.91 -8.59 -0.86
C GLN A 55 5.17 -8.98 0.42
N ALA A 56 4.38 -10.05 0.36
CA ALA A 56 3.67 -10.53 1.54
C ALA A 56 4.65 -11.03 2.61
N ASN A 57 4.37 -10.71 3.87
CA ASN A 57 5.24 -10.99 5.01
C ASN A 57 5.17 -12.45 5.50
N ASN A 58 4.09 -13.15 5.19
CA ASN A 58 3.66 -14.35 5.91
C ASN A 58 3.55 -15.61 5.04
N THR A 59 3.82 -15.54 3.73
CA THR A 59 3.67 -16.67 2.80
C THR A 59 4.81 -16.76 1.78
N ASP A 60 5.14 -17.99 1.34
CA ASP A 60 5.97 -18.23 0.14
C ASP A 60 5.10 -18.05 -1.12
N THR A 61 4.48 -16.88 -1.28
CA THR A 61 3.63 -16.54 -2.41
C THR A 61 4.37 -15.71 -3.46
N SER A 62 3.94 -15.79 -4.71
CA SER A 62 4.33 -14.93 -5.82
C SER A 62 3.52 -13.63 -5.87
N VAL A 63 2.46 -13.50 -5.06
CA VAL A 63 1.58 -12.34 -5.07
C VAL A 63 2.29 -11.13 -4.49
N GLU A 64 2.27 -10.02 -5.23
CA GLU A 64 2.81 -8.73 -4.82
C GLU A 64 1.69 -7.68 -4.74
N LEU A 65 1.86 -6.74 -3.83
CA LEU A 65 1.01 -5.56 -3.67
C LEU A 65 1.78 -4.34 -4.17
N LYS A 66 1.19 -3.57 -5.08
CA LYS A 66 1.72 -2.26 -5.48
C LYS A 66 0.79 -1.14 -5.05
N VAL A 67 1.31 -0.19 -4.28
CA VAL A 67 0.57 1.02 -3.90
C VAL A 67 0.80 2.07 -4.98
N LEU A 68 -0.27 2.40 -5.71
CA LEU A 68 -0.28 3.35 -6.81
C LEU A 68 -0.62 4.77 -6.34
N TYR A 69 -1.40 4.89 -5.27
CA TYR A 69 -1.74 6.17 -4.66
C TYR A 69 -1.93 6.00 -3.14
N PRO A 70 -1.39 6.90 -2.30
CA PRO A 70 -0.41 7.93 -2.65
C PRO A 70 0.86 7.31 -3.26
N SER A 71 1.39 7.92 -4.33
CA SER A 71 2.55 7.38 -5.04
C SER A 71 3.83 7.71 -4.26
N GLY A 72 4.35 6.75 -3.50
CA GLY A 72 5.60 6.88 -2.75
C GLY A 72 5.49 6.43 -1.30
N GLU A 73 6.42 6.91 -0.47
CA GLU A 73 6.49 6.62 0.98
C GLU A 73 6.04 7.83 1.82
N THR A 74 5.40 8.83 1.20
CA THR A 74 4.96 10.08 1.86
C THR A 74 3.54 10.46 1.45
N ALA A 75 2.75 10.98 2.37
CA ALA A 75 1.41 11.53 2.15
C ALA A 75 1.20 12.77 3.01
N GLU A 76 0.19 13.61 2.75
CA GLU A 76 -0.19 14.67 3.69
C GLU A 76 -1.04 14.11 4.84
N THR A 77 -1.23 14.85 5.93
CA THR A 77 -2.27 14.52 6.90
C THR A 77 -3.65 14.77 6.33
N GLY A 78 -4.63 13.90 6.62
CA GLY A 78 -6.00 14.02 6.12
C GLY A 78 -6.56 12.70 5.58
N ASP A 79 -7.68 12.79 4.88
CA ASP A 79 -8.29 11.67 4.16
C ASP A 79 -7.55 11.44 2.85
N HIS A 80 -7.24 10.19 2.54
CA HIS A 80 -6.59 9.80 1.29
C HIS A 80 -7.27 8.58 0.71
N ASP A 81 -7.61 8.66 -0.57
CA ASP A 81 -7.81 7.45 -1.36
C ASP A 81 -6.53 6.61 -1.34
N VAL A 82 -6.72 5.29 -1.35
CA VAL A 82 -5.61 4.35 -1.52
C VAL A 82 -5.91 3.48 -2.71
N VAL A 83 -5.00 3.49 -3.68
CA VAL A 83 -5.13 2.71 -4.89
C VAL A 83 -4.07 1.62 -4.88
N LEU A 84 -4.54 0.38 -4.87
CA LEU A 84 -3.73 -0.83 -4.77
C LEU A 84 -3.81 -1.62 -6.06
N LEU A 85 -2.72 -2.23 -6.48
CA LEU A 85 -2.68 -3.21 -7.54
C LEU A 85 -2.16 -4.53 -6.99
N LEU A 86 -2.96 -5.58 -7.09
CA LEU A 86 -2.53 -6.95 -6.77
C LEU A 86 -2.28 -7.75 -8.04
N TYR A 87 -1.15 -8.46 -8.05
CA TYR A 87 -0.79 -9.33 -9.16
C TYR A 87 0.12 -10.46 -8.72
N ASP A 88 0.13 -11.56 -9.47
CA ASP A 88 1.11 -12.62 -9.35
C ASP A 88 2.39 -12.23 -10.10
N ALA A 89 3.53 -12.16 -9.42
CA ALA A 89 4.81 -11.74 -9.99
C ALA A 89 5.48 -12.79 -10.89
N GLU A 90 5.08 -14.07 -10.80
CA GLU A 90 5.59 -15.14 -11.67
C GLU A 90 4.83 -15.18 -13.00
N THR A 91 3.51 -15.02 -12.96
CA THR A 91 2.66 -15.06 -14.17
C THR A 91 2.42 -13.70 -14.80
N ASP A 92 2.66 -12.61 -14.07
CA ASP A 92 2.34 -11.22 -14.44
C ASP A 92 0.83 -11.06 -14.75
N GLU A 93 -0.01 -11.76 -13.97
CA GLU A 93 -1.48 -11.70 -14.09
C GLU A 93 -2.09 -10.94 -12.89
N PRO A 94 -3.12 -10.11 -13.11
CA PRO A 94 -3.80 -9.41 -12.02
C PRO A 94 -4.59 -10.38 -11.14
N ILE A 95 -4.55 -10.16 -9.83
CA ILE A 95 -5.48 -10.81 -8.89
C ILE A 95 -6.76 -9.96 -8.87
N THR A 96 -7.90 -10.54 -9.25
CA THR A 96 -9.17 -9.80 -9.42
C THR A 96 -10.27 -10.19 -8.46
N ASP A 97 -10.03 -11.21 -7.67
CA ASP A 97 -10.97 -11.86 -6.76
C ASP A 97 -10.45 -11.85 -5.31
N ALA A 98 -9.43 -11.05 -5.02
CA ALA A 98 -9.01 -10.80 -3.65
C ALA A 98 -10.15 -10.17 -2.85
N GLU A 99 -10.37 -10.68 -1.64
CA GLU A 99 -11.39 -10.18 -0.71
C GLU A 99 -10.72 -9.49 0.47
N PHE A 100 -11.22 -8.31 0.84
CA PHE A 100 -10.75 -7.57 2.01
C PHE A 100 -11.72 -7.80 3.16
N GLU A 101 -11.87 -9.05 3.61
CA GLU A 101 -12.79 -9.37 4.69
C GLU A 101 -12.18 -9.16 6.08
N PRO A 102 -12.92 -8.55 7.01
CA PRO A 102 -12.50 -8.38 8.39
C PRO A 102 -12.08 -9.70 9.05
N GLN A 103 -10.78 -9.84 9.33
CA GLN A 103 -10.28 -11.00 10.07
C GLN A 103 -10.54 -10.80 11.57
N SER A 104 -11.36 -11.68 12.15
CA SER A 104 -11.78 -11.61 13.56
C SER A 104 -10.64 -11.84 14.57
N GLU A 105 -9.44 -12.18 14.10
CA GLU A 105 -8.30 -12.59 14.95
C GLU A 105 -7.16 -11.56 15.06
N TYR A 106 -7.24 -10.44 14.34
CA TYR A 106 -6.25 -9.36 14.45
C TYR A 106 -6.79 -8.24 15.36
N GLU A 107 -6.36 -8.24 16.62
CA GLU A 107 -6.75 -7.26 17.66
C GLU A 107 -5.62 -6.29 18.04
N GLN A 108 -4.84 -5.76 17.09
CA GLN A 108 -3.88 -4.68 17.41
C GLN A 108 -4.22 -3.38 16.70
N ASN A 109 -4.32 -2.32 17.52
CA ASN A 109 -4.51 -0.89 17.28
C ASN A 109 -5.65 -0.42 16.36
N CYS A 110 -6.02 -1.21 15.35
CA CYS A 110 -7.12 -1.00 14.42
C CYS A 110 -8.46 -1.57 14.90
N GLY A 111 -8.47 -2.23 16.06
CA GLY A 111 -9.63 -2.96 16.58
C GLY A 111 -9.85 -4.30 15.88
N PRO A 112 -10.66 -5.22 16.48
CA PRO A 112 -11.02 -6.46 15.82
C PRO A 112 -11.78 -6.14 14.53
N ALA A 113 -11.47 -6.84 13.44
CA ALA A 113 -12.21 -6.82 12.17
C ALA A 113 -11.79 -5.73 11.15
N HIS A 114 -10.50 -5.51 10.88
CA HIS A 114 -10.09 -4.68 9.74
C HIS A 114 -9.06 -5.42 8.87
N SER A 115 -9.43 -5.70 7.62
CA SER A 115 -8.57 -6.17 6.51
C SER A 115 -7.71 -5.05 5.92
N PHE A 116 -7.99 -3.82 6.33
CA PHE A 116 -7.35 -2.61 5.87
C PHE A 116 -7.42 -1.56 6.99
N CYS A 117 -6.26 -1.13 7.48
CA CYS A 117 -6.19 -0.08 8.49
C CYS A 117 -4.83 0.60 8.53
N ALA A 118 -4.80 1.89 8.87
CA ALA A 118 -3.60 2.63 9.19
C ALA A 118 -3.40 2.74 10.70
N GLU A 119 -2.15 2.59 11.14
CA GLU A 119 -1.74 2.77 12.52
C GLU A 119 -0.43 3.53 12.64
N MET A 120 -0.23 4.21 13.76
CA MET A 120 1.06 4.75 14.16
C MET A 120 1.68 3.84 15.23
N PRO A 121 2.66 2.99 14.89
CA PRO A 121 3.25 2.06 15.86
C PRO A 121 3.86 2.77 17.07
N ALA A 122 4.45 3.95 16.87
CA ALA A 122 5.05 4.75 17.92
C ALA A 122 4.05 5.24 18.98
N MET A 123 2.77 5.38 18.60
CA MET A 123 1.71 5.90 19.45
C MET A 123 0.71 4.82 19.89
N GLY A 124 0.77 3.62 19.31
CA GLY A 124 -0.18 2.53 19.59
C GLY A 124 -1.63 2.92 19.27
N HIS A 125 -1.80 3.76 18.25
CA HIS A 125 -3.09 4.30 17.84
C HIS A 125 -3.33 3.99 16.36
N GLY A 126 -4.47 3.35 16.07
CA GLY A 126 -5.01 3.20 14.72
C GLY A 126 -6.04 4.26 14.39
N THR A 127 -6.39 4.37 13.11
CA THR A 127 -7.48 5.21 12.61
C THR A 127 -8.77 4.42 12.44
N SER A 128 -9.92 5.10 12.50
CA SER A 128 -11.24 4.49 12.36
C SER A 128 -12.27 5.48 11.81
N PRO A 129 -13.19 5.05 10.92
CA PRO A 129 -13.14 3.87 10.04
C PRO A 129 -12.56 4.20 8.67
N GLU A 130 -11.90 3.21 8.09
CA GLU A 130 -11.35 3.24 6.74
C GLU A 130 -12.30 2.49 5.81
N GLU A 131 -12.43 2.95 4.56
CA GLU A 131 -13.20 2.21 3.55
C GLU A 131 -12.31 1.09 3.01
N SER A 132 -12.72 -0.16 3.25
CA SER A 132 -11.97 -1.32 2.79
C SER A 132 -11.83 -1.29 1.27
N PRO A 133 -10.66 -1.65 0.71
CA PRO A 133 -10.46 -1.61 -0.73
C PRO A 133 -11.46 -2.48 -1.49
N GLU A 134 -12.16 -1.88 -2.44
CA GLU A 134 -13.08 -2.57 -3.35
C GLU A 134 -12.44 -2.71 -4.74
N HIS A 135 -12.71 -3.82 -5.42
CA HIS A 135 -12.20 -4.03 -6.78
C HIS A 135 -12.86 -3.05 -7.76
N VAL A 136 -12.05 -2.21 -8.38
CA VAL A 136 -12.50 -1.24 -9.41
C VAL A 136 -12.19 -1.70 -10.84
N GLY A 137 -11.59 -2.89 -10.98
CA GLY A 137 -11.28 -3.53 -12.25
C GLY A 137 -9.78 -3.71 -12.49
N HIS A 138 -9.42 -4.63 -13.40
CA HIS A 138 -8.02 -4.85 -13.83
C HIS A 138 -7.00 -5.21 -12.73
N GLY A 139 -7.48 -5.73 -11.60
CA GLY A 139 -6.66 -6.05 -10.42
C GLY A 139 -6.34 -4.83 -9.55
N VAL A 140 -6.99 -3.70 -9.85
CA VAL A 140 -6.90 -2.47 -9.07
C VAL A 140 -8.01 -2.47 -8.03
N TYR A 141 -7.65 -2.08 -6.82
CA TYR A 141 -8.53 -1.93 -5.68
C TYR A 141 -8.44 -0.50 -5.14
N GLN A 142 -9.55 0.07 -4.75
CA GLN A 142 -9.63 1.43 -4.20
C GLN A 142 -10.27 1.39 -2.82
N GLY A 143 -9.58 1.93 -1.83
CA GLY A 143 -10.10 2.17 -0.49
C GLY A 143 -9.82 3.60 -0.04
N MET A 144 -10.09 3.90 1.23
CA MET A 144 -9.82 5.21 1.82
C MET A 144 -9.22 5.05 3.21
N THR A 145 -8.17 5.80 3.50
CA THR A 145 -7.49 5.87 4.80
C THR A 145 -7.43 7.30 5.31
N HIS A 146 -7.13 7.49 6.60
CA HIS A 146 -7.05 8.81 7.22
C HIS A 146 -5.80 8.97 8.07
N PHE A 147 -4.91 9.91 7.73
CA PHE A 147 -3.73 10.23 8.53
C PHE A 147 -3.98 11.46 9.41
N SER A 148 -4.41 11.22 10.66
CA SER A 148 -4.82 12.30 11.57
C SER A 148 -3.70 13.25 12.04
N MET A 149 -2.45 12.84 11.87
CA MET A 149 -1.26 13.60 12.31
C MET A 149 -0.03 13.16 11.54
N SER A 150 1.01 14.00 11.59
CA SER A 150 2.27 13.71 10.93
C SER A 150 3.08 12.63 11.65
N GLY A 151 3.91 11.92 10.88
CA GLY A 151 4.78 10.86 11.35
C GLY A 151 4.67 9.58 10.52
N ASP A 152 5.30 8.52 11.00
CA ASP A 152 5.31 7.23 10.32
C ASP A 152 4.02 6.46 10.63
N TRP A 153 3.29 6.12 9.59
CA TRP A 153 2.11 5.27 9.59
C TRP A 153 2.43 3.94 8.93
N VAL A 154 1.82 2.88 9.44
CA VAL A 154 1.80 1.55 8.83
C VAL A 154 0.37 1.28 8.39
N LEU A 155 0.18 1.11 7.10
CA LEU A 155 -1.05 0.64 6.51
C LEU A 155 -0.98 -0.88 6.43
N ASN A 156 -1.73 -1.54 7.31
CA ASN A 156 -1.92 -2.98 7.33
C ASN A 156 -2.93 -3.36 6.25
N VAL A 157 -2.47 -4.11 5.24
CA VAL A 157 -3.30 -4.54 4.10
C VAL A 157 -3.32 -6.07 4.09
N ASN A 158 -4.50 -6.66 4.30
CA ASN A 158 -4.65 -8.10 4.50
C ASN A 158 -5.68 -8.74 3.55
N PRO A 159 -5.36 -8.87 2.25
CA PRO A 159 -6.24 -9.49 1.27
C PRO A 159 -6.27 -11.01 1.42
N LEU A 160 -7.45 -11.60 1.30
CA LEU A 160 -7.67 -13.04 1.15
C LEU A 160 -7.55 -13.40 -0.33
N VAL A 161 -6.56 -14.21 -0.69
CA VAL A 161 -6.31 -14.68 -2.06
C VAL A 161 -6.25 -16.20 -2.03
N ASP A 162 -7.10 -16.86 -2.83
CA ASP A 162 -7.20 -18.33 -2.88
C ASP A 162 -7.38 -19.04 -1.52
N GLY A 163 -7.92 -18.32 -0.53
CA GLY A 163 -8.13 -18.83 0.83
C GLY A 163 -6.96 -18.60 1.79
N ASP A 164 -5.86 -18.00 1.33
CA ASP A 164 -4.73 -17.58 2.14
C ASP A 164 -4.79 -16.07 2.41
N VAL A 165 -4.59 -15.68 3.67
CA VAL A 165 -4.47 -14.26 4.05
C VAL A 165 -3.04 -13.82 3.80
N LEU A 166 -2.85 -12.82 2.94
CA LEU A 166 -1.56 -12.21 2.71
C LEU A 166 -1.40 -11.01 3.63
N GLU A 167 -0.25 -10.85 4.29
CA GLU A 167 0.00 -9.71 5.19
C GLU A 167 0.98 -8.72 4.55
N TYR A 168 0.61 -7.44 4.48
CA TYR A 168 1.47 -6.37 4.01
C TYR A 168 1.50 -5.21 5.01
N ASP A 169 2.71 -4.79 5.38
CA ASP A 169 2.97 -3.65 6.27
C ASP A 169 3.50 -2.49 5.43
N VAL A 170 2.61 -1.68 4.86
CA VAL A 170 2.98 -0.57 3.99
C VAL A 170 3.33 0.64 4.85
N THR A 171 4.58 1.09 4.82
CA THR A 171 4.99 2.29 5.56
C THR A 171 4.74 3.57 4.75
N ILE A 172 4.04 4.53 5.34
CA ILE A 172 3.75 5.86 4.77
C ILE A 172 4.12 6.92 5.80
N THR A 173 4.91 7.91 5.41
CA THR A 173 5.22 9.07 6.24
C THR A 173 4.20 10.17 5.97
N ALA A 174 3.32 10.44 6.91
CA ALA A 174 2.40 11.58 6.82
C ALA A 174 3.15 12.88 7.17
N GLU A 175 3.17 13.83 6.25
CA GLU A 175 3.66 15.18 6.45
C GLU A 175 2.51 16.07 6.92
N GLY A 176 2.73 16.85 7.97
CA GLY A 176 1.71 17.78 8.43
C GLY A 176 1.53 18.87 7.38
N GLU A 177 0.29 19.34 7.18
CA GLU A 177 0.07 20.62 6.51
C GLU A 177 1.02 21.61 7.18
N GLY A 178 2.02 22.09 6.44
CA GLY A 178 2.95 23.06 6.98
C GLY A 178 2.10 24.22 7.44
N GLU A 179 1.83 24.33 8.74
CA GLU A 179 1.20 25.49 9.32
C GLU A 179 2.13 26.60 8.92
N GLY A 180 1.76 27.33 7.87
CA GLY A 180 2.29 28.62 7.56
C GLY A 180 1.95 29.44 8.79
N HIS A 181 2.81 29.37 9.81
CA HIS A 181 3.05 30.44 10.73
C HIS A 181 3.48 31.58 9.83
N GLY A 182 2.48 32.23 9.23
CA GLY A 182 2.62 33.52 8.63
C GLY A 182 3.14 34.36 9.78
N ASP A 183 4.43 34.66 9.71
CA ASP A 183 5.06 35.65 10.55
C ASP A 183 4.17 36.88 10.47
N MET A 184 3.33 37.06 11.49
CA MET A 184 2.73 38.35 11.78
C MET A 184 3.90 39.19 12.30
N GLU A 185 4.79 39.60 11.39
CA GLU A 185 5.70 40.71 11.60
C GLU A 185 4.82 41.93 11.85
N GLY A 186 4.51 42.12 13.13
CA GLY A 186 3.87 43.30 13.65
C GLY A 186 4.76 44.50 13.38
N GLY A 187 4.49 45.19 12.27
CA GLY A 187 4.86 46.57 12.07
C GLY A 187 4.11 47.45 13.07
N MET A 188 4.60 47.51 14.30
CA MET A 188 4.37 48.67 15.19
C MET A 188 5.34 49.77 14.78
N GLU A 189 4.93 50.61 13.84
CA GLU A 189 5.56 51.91 13.62
C GLU A 189 5.08 52.87 14.73
N ASN A 190 6.04 53.44 15.48
CA ASN A 190 5.83 54.55 16.40
C ASN A 190 6.02 55.90 15.69
#